data_AF-A0A6B3LPL2-F1
#
_entry.id   AF-A0A6B3LPL2-F1
#
_cell.length_a   1.000
_cell.length_b   1.000
_cell.length_c   1.000
_cell.angle_alpha   90.00
_cell.angle_beta   90.00
_cell.angle_gamma   90.00
#
_symmetry.space_group_name_H-M   'P 1'
#
loop_
_entity.id
_entity.type
_entity.pdbx_description
1 polymer ?
#
loop_
_entity_poly.entity_id
_entity_poly.type
_entity_poly.pdbx_seq_one_letter_code
_entity_poly.pdbx_strand_id
1 'polypeptide(L)'
;MKKTLCLLLAMLLLLAPAIAQNTYKGLPVIKAATNKADYRIGSEWVRGSWNIMPELEVDILKVSVPNNKVKFSFQTDSDSINFTIKPGDSKKFYVLLNGNDYALTEIQGFGFDALKFSKANTKPAFSFVYEQNQDNEFLNTLREHYNLDAVVAGAANDTERALRMVNWVHQQWNHNGMNEPSKPDALTILAEAKAGKQFRCVEYGTVTAAALNAIGLPARRLGLKMKEVETTQYGAGHVLLEVYLPDLKKWVMLDGQFDVMPVLNNVPLNAVEFQQAIANNYNKLEIRSLSGTSKTQYINWIYPYLYYFDVKFDNREGIALDRKKIDGKQSLMLLPVGAKEPKVFQIVNPLDYCKYTTSVADFYQAPEMSTKTGTARK
;
A
#
# COMPACT_ATOMS: atom_id res chain seq x y z
N MET A 1 19.10 61.94 54.30
CA MET A 1 18.43 60.89 55.11
C MET A 1 17.07 60.60 54.46
N LYS A 2 16.93 59.44 53.81
CA LYS A 2 16.01 58.33 54.19
C LYS A 2 14.52 58.78 54.15
N LYS A 3 13.59 58.20 53.38
CA LYS A 3 13.36 56.78 53.05
C LYS A 3 12.50 56.56 51.80
N THR A 4 12.86 55.50 51.09
CA THR A 4 12.12 54.65 50.14
C THR A 4 10.99 53.85 50.81
N LEU A 5 9.89 53.57 50.09
CA LEU A 5 8.93 52.42 50.15
C LEU A 5 7.55 52.90 49.65
N CYS A 6 6.70 52.17 48.91
CA CYS A 6 6.80 50.91 48.19
C CYS A 6 5.52 50.85 47.33
N LEU A 7 5.64 50.78 45.99
CA LEU A 7 4.53 50.37 45.13
C LEU A 7 4.35 48.85 45.31
N LEU A 8 3.20 48.42 45.82
CA LEU A 8 2.80 47.01 45.82
C LEU A 8 1.85 46.79 44.63
N LEU A 9 2.46 46.39 43.51
CA LEU A 9 1.78 45.93 42.31
C LEU A 9 1.22 44.52 42.60
N ALA A 10 -0.09 44.42 42.78
CA ALA A 10 -0.77 43.13 42.90
C ALA A 10 -0.84 42.46 41.51
N MET A 11 0.20 41.70 41.18
CA MET A 11 0.24 40.80 40.03
C MET A 11 -0.60 39.56 40.37
N LEU A 12 -1.89 39.58 40.05
CA LEU A 12 -2.74 38.38 40.09
C LEU A 12 -2.28 37.44 38.96
N LEU A 13 -1.36 36.53 39.27
CA LEU A 13 -1.07 35.34 38.48
C LEU A 13 -2.32 34.46 38.49
N LEU A 14 -3.05 34.44 37.38
CA LEU A 14 -4.00 33.38 37.04
C LEU A 14 -3.22 32.07 36.83
N LEU A 15 -2.88 31.40 37.93
CA LEU A 15 -2.45 30.01 37.92
C LEU A 15 -3.67 29.16 37.52
N ALA A 16 -3.81 28.85 36.24
CA ALA A 16 -4.68 27.77 35.81
C ALA A 16 -4.21 26.49 36.52
N PRO A 17 -5.08 25.73 37.20
CA PRO A 17 -4.68 24.47 37.82
C PRO A 17 -4.23 23.54 36.70
N ALA A 18 -2.93 23.19 36.71
CA ALA A 18 -2.44 22.07 35.93
C ALA A 18 -3.14 20.82 36.46
N ILE A 19 -4.15 20.33 35.75
CA ILE A 19 -4.76 19.03 36.02
C ILE A 19 -3.61 18.02 35.92
N ALA A 20 -3.18 17.48 37.05
CA ALA A 20 -2.12 16.49 37.09
C ALA A 20 -2.60 15.26 36.31
N GLN A 21 -1.96 14.98 35.18
CA GLN A 21 -2.24 13.78 34.41
C GLN A 21 -1.89 12.57 35.29
N ASN A 22 -2.84 11.65 35.48
CA ASN A 22 -2.60 10.44 36.25
C ASN A 22 -1.43 9.67 35.63
N THR A 23 -0.58 9.07 36.47
CA THR A 23 0.57 8.29 36.03
C THR A 23 0.54 6.89 36.64
N TYR A 24 1.09 5.92 35.91
CA TYR A 24 1.32 4.56 36.36
C TYR A 24 2.71 4.13 35.89
N LYS A 25 3.53 3.64 36.82
CA LYS A 25 4.95 3.32 36.57
C LYS A 25 5.72 4.48 35.88
N GLY A 26 5.41 5.72 36.24
CA GLY A 26 6.05 6.92 35.71
C GLY A 26 5.63 7.33 34.29
N LEU A 27 4.66 6.66 33.68
CA LEU A 27 4.09 7.01 32.37
C LEU A 27 2.67 7.58 32.51
N PRO A 28 2.23 8.45 31.59
CA PRO A 28 0.86 8.95 31.57
C PRO A 28 -0.18 7.83 31.45
N VAL A 29 -1.35 8.01 32.05
CA VAL A 29 -2.48 7.08 31.99
C VAL A 29 -3.70 7.80 31.43
N ILE A 30 -4.38 7.16 30.48
CA ILE A 30 -5.74 7.51 30.07
C ILE A 30 -6.69 6.36 30.36
N LYS A 31 -7.99 6.62 30.50
CA LYS A 31 -9.01 5.60 30.81
C LYS A 31 -9.73 5.11 29.55
N ALA A 32 -10.23 3.87 29.58
CA ALA A 32 -11.16 3.35 28.58
C ALA A 32 -12.18 2.40 29.24
N ALA A 33 -13.44 2.44 28.78
CA ALA A 33 -14.47 1.46 29.17
C ALA A 33 -14.71 0.40 28.08
N THR A 34 -14.14 0.58 26.90
CA THR A 34 -14.15 -0.39 25.80
C THR A 34 -12.73 -0.61 25.29
N ASN A 35 -12.49 -1.78 24.68
CA ASN A 35 -11.18 -2.11 24.11
C ASN A 35 -10.94 -1.46 22.72
N LYS A 36 -11.78 -0.51 22.31
CA LYS A 36 -11.65 0.19 21.04
C LYS A 36 -11.17 1.62 21.26
N ALA A 37 -10.29 2.06 20.37
CA ALA A 37 -9.83 3.44 20.34
C ALA A 37 -9.80 3.98 18.91
N ASP A 38 -9.99 5.30 18.83
CA ASP A 38 -9.75 6.11 17.65
C ASP A 38 -8.38 6.76 17.78
N TYR A 39 -7.74 7.06 16.66
CA TYR A 39 -6.56 7.91 16.65
C TYR A 39 -6.58 8.87 15.48
N ARG A 40 -5.86 9.98 15.61
CA ARG A 40 -5.74 11.01 14.59
C ARG A 40 -4.29 11.27 14.28
N ILE A 41 -3.95 11.28 12.99
CA ILE A 41 -2.64 11.66 12.47
C ILE A 41 -2.82 12.96 11.67
N GLY A 42 -2.32 14.08 12.21
CA GLY A 42 -2.56 15.40 11.64
C GLY A 42 -4.05 15.75 11.69
N SER A 43 -4.69 15.85 10.52
CA SER A 43 -6.12 16.10 10.38
C SER A 43 -6.95 14.83 10.16
N GLU A 44 -6.32 13.68 9.88
CA GLU A 44 -7.03 12.47 9.48
C GLU A 44 -7.32 11.55 10.68
N TRP A 45 -8.60 11.22 10.87
CA TRP A 45 -9.04 10.25 11.87
C TRP A 45 -9.01 8.83 11.33
N VAL A 46 -8.57 7.91 12.16
CA VAL A 46 -8.74 6.47 12.01
C VAL A 46 -9.64 6.01 13.15
N ARG A 47 -10.81 5.48 12.82
CA ARG A 47 -11.85 5.17 13.80
C ARG A 47 -12.04 3.67 13.98
N GLY A 48 -12.14 3.22 15.23
CA GLY A 48 -12.46 1.85 15.62
C GLY A 48 -11.46 0.77 15.17
N SER A 49 -10.34 1.16 14.55
CA SER A 49 -9.34 0.22 14.03
C SER A 49 -8.37 -0.25 15.11
N TRP A 50 -8.16 0.55 16.16
CA TRP A 50 -7.25 0.20 17.24
C TRP A 50 -7.98 -0.67 18.27
N ASN A 51 -7.36 -1.81 18.60
CA ASN A 51 -7.81 -2.71 19.65
C ASN A 51 -6.80 -2.63 20.80
N ILE A 52 -7.23 -2.13 21.96
CA ILE A 52 -6.40 -2.03 23.16
C ILE A 52 -6.20 -3.45 23.70
N MET A 53 -4.95 -3.89 23.80
CA MET A 53 -4.58 -5.27 24.19
C MET A 53 -3.70 -5.30 25.44
N PRO A 54 -4.28 -5.34 26.66
CA PRO A 54 -3.52 -5.46 27.92
C PRO A 54 -2.65 -6.73 28.01
N GLU A 55 -2.95 -7.75 27.19
CA GLU A 55 -2.22 -9.02 27.13
C GLU A 55 -0.86 -8.93 26.41
N LEU A 56 -0.62 -7.88 25.62
CA LEU A 56 0.67 -7.66 24.97
C LEU A 56 1.66 -7.01 25.94
N GLU A 57 2.95 -7.36 25.82
CA GLU A 57 4.01 -6.67 26.57
C GLU A 57 4.05 -5.17 26.22
N VAL A 58 3.92 -4.86 24.92
CA VAL A 58 3.76 -3.52 24.38
C VAL A 58 2.86 -3.57 23.15
N ASP A 59 1.83 -2.73 23.13
CA ASP A 59 0.92 -2.56 22.00
C ASP A 59 1.42 -1.40 21.11
N ILE A 60 2.02 -1.72 19.95
CA ILE A 60 2.79 -0.75 19.14
C ILE A 60 1.98 -0.21 17.95
N LEU A 61 1.72 1.10 17.95
CA LEU A 61 1.13 1.82 16.82
C LEU A 61 2.21 2.60 16.05
N LYS A 62 2.45 2.22 14.79
CA LYS A 62 3.34 2.96 13.88
C LYS A 62 2.62 4.13 13.23
N VAL A 63 3.22 5.31 13.28
CA VAL A 63 2.67 6.57 12.76
C VAL A 63 3.65 7.18 11.77
N SER A 64 3.20 7.42 10.54
CA SER A 64 4.04 8.12 9.57
C SER A 64 4.15 9.61 9.88
N VAL A 65 5.32 10.16 9.56
CA VAL A 65 5.65 11.56 9.83
C VAL A 65 6.22 12.22 8.56
N PRO A 66 5.36 12.62 7.60
CA PRO A 66 5.77 13.15 6.30
C PRO A 66 6.55 14.46 6.32
N ASN A 67 6.31 15.33 7.32
CA ASN A 67 6.81 16.71 7.34
C ASN A 67 7.62 17.00 8.63
N ASN A 68 8.58 16.13 8.98
CA ASN A 68 9.44 16.19 10.19
C ASN A 68 8.74 16.08 11.55
N LYS A 69 7.47 16.50 11.66
CA LYS A 69 6.64 16.33 12.84
C LYS A 69 5.17 16.22 12.45
N VAL A 70 4.39 15.52 13.25
CA VAL A 70 2.93 15.43 13.13
C VAL A 70 2.27 15.52 14.49
N LYS A 71 1.10 16.15 14.56
CA LYS A 71 0.25 16.07 15.75
C LYS A 71 -0.45 14.72 15.74
N PHE A 72 -0.37 14.01 16.85
CA PHE A 72 -1.03 12.73 17.04
C PHE A 72 -1.99 12.84 18.23
N SER A 73 -3.20 12.31 18.06
CA SER A 73 -4.19 12.19 19.14
C SER A 73 -4.60 10.73 19.25
N PHE A 74 -4.65 10.18 20.46
CA PHE A 74 -5.27 8.89 20.74
C PHE A 74 -6.48 9.15 21.62
N GLN A 75 -7.61 8.56 21.26
CA GLN A 75 -8.90 8.82 21.88
C GLN A 75 -9.61 7.51 22.17
N THR A 76 -9.98 7.33 23.43
CA THR A 76 -10.86 6.25 23.88
C THR A 76 -12.28 6.80 23.99
N ASP A 77 -13.21 5.96 24.43
CA ASP A 77 -14.56 6.37 24.81
C ASP A 77 -14.60 7.30 26.04
N SER A 78 -13.52 7.35 26.82
CA SER A 78 -13.50 7.99 28.14
C SER A 78 -12.51 9.14 28.26
N ASP A 79 -11.44 9.15 27.46
CA ASP A 79 -10.31 10.06 27.63
C ASP A 79 -9.50 10.22 26.33
N SER A 80 -8.49 11.08 26.34
CA SER A 80 -7.60 11.27 25.21
C SER A 80 -6.20 11.72 25.62
N ILE A 81 -5.20 11.40 24.78
CA ILE A 81 -3.83 11.89 24.92
C ILE A 81 -3.33 12.43 23.59
N ASN A 82 -2.45 13.43 23.66
CA ASN A 82 -1.92 14.10 22.47
C ASN A 82 -0.40 14.16 22.52
N PHE A 83 0.23 13.92 21.37
CA PHE A 83 1.67 14.02 21.20
C PHE A 83 2.01 14.83 19.95
N THR A 84 3.19 15.44 19.96
CA THR A 84 3.88 15.79 18.71
C THR A 84 4.93 14.71 18.47
N ILE A 85 4.84 14.03 17.33
CA ILE A 85 5.70 12.90 16.97
C ILE A 85 6.62 13.32 15.84
N LYS A 86 7.92 13.01 15.96
CA LYS A 86 8.94 13.12 14.89
C LYS A 86 9.34 11.73 14.37
N PRO A 87 9.95 11.60 13.19
CA PRO A 87 10.61 10.35 12.79
C PRO A 87 11.59 9.88 13.86
N GLY A 88 11.52 8.60 14.24
CA GLY A 88 12.36 8.00 15.28
C GLY A 88 11.88 8.25 16.72
N ASP A 89 10.86 9.08 16.94
CA ASP A 89 10.28 9.24 18.28
C ASP A 89 9.53 7.98 18.71
N SER A 90 9.65 7.65 19.99
CA SER A 90 8.78 6.70 20.70
C SER A 90 8.07 7.43 21.84
N LYS A 91 6.75 7.26 21.95
CA LYS A 91 5.94 7.79 23.07
C LYS A 91 5.15 6.65 23.70
N LYS A 92 5.32 6.45 25.00
CA LYS A 92 4.65 5.41 25.78
C LYS A 92 3.63 6.02 26.72
N PHE A 93 2.50 5.36 26.86
CA PHE A 93 1.47 5.67 27.85
C PHE A 93 0.68 4.40 28.16
N TYR A 94 -0.05 4.42 29.27
CA TYR A 94 -0.96 3.34 29.60
C TYR A 94 -2.39 3.70 29.27
N VAL A 95 -3.15 2.72 28.78
CA VAL A 95 -4.61 2.75 28.77
C VAL A 95 -5.10 1.87 29.91
N LEU A 96 -5.78 2.46 30.89
CA LEU A 96 -6.48 1.74 31.94
C LEU A 96 -7.86 1.31 31.43
N LEU A 97 -7.94 0.08 30.95
CA LEU A 97 -9.15 -0.55 30.45
C LEU A 97 -9.98 -1.09 31.62
N ASN A 98 -11.28 -0.79 31.63
CA ASN A 98 -12.26 -1.27 32.61
C ASN A 98 -11.91 -0.97 34.10
N GLY A 99 -10.98 -0.04 34.34
CA GLY A 99 -10.58 0.39 35.68
C GLY A 99 -9.57 -0.52 36.38
N ASN A 100 -9.18 -1.65 35.79
CA ASN A 100 -8.32 -2.66 36.40
C ASN A 100 -7.14 -3.09 35.50
N ASP A 101 -7.31 -3.08 34.18
CA ASP A 101 -6.34 -3.66 33.24
C ASP A 101 -5.52 -2.57 32.55
N TYR A 102 -4.20 -2.57 32.77
CA TYR A 102 -3.29 -1.59 32.16
C TYR A 102 -2.68 -2.14 30.86
N ALA A 103 -3.02 -1.55 29.72
CA ALA A 103 -2.35 -1.81 28.45
C ALA A 103 -1.23 -0.79 28.21
N LEU A 104 0.00 -1.25 28.00
CA LEU A 104 1.11 -0.38 27.63
C LEU A 104 1.07 -0.13 26.11
N THR A 105 0.75 1.09 25.71
CA THR A 105 0.71 1.49 24.30
C THR A 105 1.96 2.30 23.95
N GLU A 106 2.59 1.98 22.82
CA GLU A 106 3.74 2.69 22.27
C GLU A 106 3.44 3.25 20.88
N ILE A 107 3.58 4.56 20.73
CA ILE A 107 3.49 5.24 19.44
C ILE A 107 4.90 5.39 18.87
N GLN A 108 5.15 4.80 17.71
CA GLN A 108 6.44 4.88 17.02
C GLN A 108 6.31 5.72 15.75
N GLY A 109 6.97 6.89 15.75
CA GLY A 109 7.05 7.76 14.59
C GLY A 109 8.06 7.25 13.57
N PHE A 110 7.68 7.15 12.30
CA PHE A 110 8.61 6.81 11.22
C PHE A 110 8.58 7.84 10.08
N GLY A 111 9.76 8.07 9.49
CA GLY A 111 9.92 8.89 8.30
C GLY A 111 9.88 8.03 7.03
N PHE A 112 10.06 8.69 5.90
CA PHE A 112 10.13 8.05 4.60
C PHE A 112 11.52 8.23 3.99
N ASP A 113 12.10 7.14 3.52
CA ASP A 113 13.39 7.09 2.86
C ASP A 113 13.16 7.07 1.36
N ALA A 114 13.90 7.89 0.61
CA ALA A 114 13.89 7.84 -0.85
C ALA A 114 14.89 6.77 -1.32
N LEU A 115 14.41 5.54 -1.55
CA LEU A 115 15.25 4.44 -2.03
C LEU A 115 15.85 4.76 -3.42
N LYS A 116 17.12 4.40 -3.59
CA LYS A 116 17.87 4.61 -4.83
C LYS A 116 17.83 3.37 -5.70
N PHE A 117 17.55 3.54 -6.98
CA PHE A 117 17.63 2.51 -8.01
C PHE A 117 18.53 3.01 -9.15
N SER A 118 19.25 2.11 -9.80
CA SER A 118 20.16 2.43 -10.89
C SER A 118 19.41 2.84 -12.16
N LYS A 119 19.96 3.81 -12.89
CA LYS A 119 19.53 4.21 -14.24
C LYS A 119 20.58 3.88 -15.32
N ALA A 120 21.66 3.17 -14.95
CA ALA A 120 22.88 3.11 -15.75
C ALA A 120 22.77 2.28 -17.05
N ASN A 121 21.76 1.41 -17.17
CA ASN A 121 21.63 0.56 -18.36
C ASN A 121 20.88 1.32 -19.46
N THR A 122 21.56 1.59 -20.57
CA THR A 122 20.93 2.14 -21.80
C THR A 122 20.24 1.06 -22.64
N LYS A 123 20.53 -0.23 -22.38
CA LYS A 123 19.85 -1.38 -22.97
C LYS A 123 19.41 -2.36 -21.86
N PRO A 124 18.14 -2.79 -21.84
CA PRO A 124 17.67 -3.76 -20.87
C PRO A 124 18.40 -5.10 -20.98
N ALA A 125 18.81 -5.68 -19.85
CA ALA A 125 19.47 -6.99 -19.80
C ALA A 125 18.49 -8.18 -19.85
N PHE A 126 17.20 -7.93 -19.67
CA PHE A 126 16.14 -8.93 -19.60
C PHE A 126 15.06 -8.63 -20.64
N SER A 127 14.22 -9.62 -20.95
CA SER A 127 13.03 -9.42 -21.81
C SER A 127 11.78 -9.91 -21.09
N PHE A 128 10.67 -9.24 -21.36
CA PHE A 128 9.34 -9.60 -20.85
C PHE A 128 8.43 -9.98 -22.01
N VAL A 129 7.54 -10.94 -21.76
CA VAL A 129 6.47 -11.31 -22.69
C VAL A 129 5.16 -10.84 -22.09
N TYR A 130 4.35 -10.16 -22.89
CA TYR A 130 3.04 -9.64 -22.52
C TYR A 130 1.97 -10.21 -23.43
N GLU A 131 0.71 -10.10 -23.01
CA GLU A 131 -0.43 -10.37 -23.88
C GLU A 131 -0.35 -9.51 -25.16
N GLN A 132 -0.65 -10.13 -26.29
CA GLN A 132 -0.54 -9.51 -27.62
C GLN A 132 -1.91 -9.32 -28.30
N ASN A 133 -3.01 -9.57 -27.58
CA ASN A 133 -4.39 -9.52 -28.09
C ASN A 133 -4.60 -10.43 -29.32
N GLN A 134 -3.95 -11.60 -29.34
CA GLN A 134 -4.04 -12.56 -30.45
C GLN A 134 -5.20 -13.56 -30.25
N ASP A 135 -6.44 -13.07 -30.25
CA ASP A 135 -7.66 -13.88 -30.03
C ASP A 135 -7.53 -14.84 -28.82
N ASN A 136 -7.04 -14.32 -27.68
CA ASN A 136 -6.94 -15.09 -26.45
C ASN A 136 -8.34 -15.42 -25.93
N GLU A 137 -8.78 -16.68 -26.11
CA GLU A 137 -10.12 -17.15 -25.73
C GLU A 137 -10.44 -16.92 -24.25
N PHE A 138 -9.45 -17.08 -23.35
CA PHE A 138 -9.63 -16.83 -21.92
C PHE A 138 -9.99 -15.36 -21.65
N LEU A 139 -9.28 -14.43 -22.30
CA LEU A 139 -9.54 -12.99 -22.13
C LEU A 139 -10.82 -12.53 -22.84
N ASN A 140 -11.12 -13.09 -24.01
CA ASN A 140 -12.38 -12.83 -24.70
C ASN A 140 -13.57 -13.27 -23.84
N THR A 141 -13.50 -14.48 -23.26
CA THR A 141 -14.50 -15.00 -22.33
C THR A 141 -14.64 -14.09 -21.11
N LEU A 142 -13.54 -13.67 -20.50
CA LEU A 142 -13.55 -12.75 -19.36
C LEU A 142 -14.22 -11.41 -19.70
N ARG A 143 -13.87 -10.84 -20.85
CA ARG A 143 -14.41 -9.57 -21.34
C ARG A 143 -15.92 -9.64 -21.56
N GLU A 144 -16.38 -10.65 -22.27
CA GLU A 144 -17.78 -10.84 -22.65
C GLU A 144 -18.64 -11.21 -21.45
N HIS A 145 -18.22 -12.22 -20.66
CA HIS A 145 -19.01 -12.73 -19.54
C HIS A 145 -19.26 -11.68 -18.44
N TYR A 146 -18.27 -10.82 -18.18
CA TYR A 146 -18.36 -9.77 -17.16
C TYR A 146 -18.66 -8.38 -17.73
N ASN A 147 -18.93 -8.28 -19.04
CA ASN A 147 -19.26 -7.04 -19.74
C ASN A 147 -18.27 -5.89 -19.44
N LEU A 148 -16.97 -6.19 -19.53
CA LEU A 148 -15.90 -5.27 -19.12
C LEU A 148 -15.88 -3.97 -19.94
N ASP A 149 -16.41 -3.98 -21.16
CA ASP A 149 -16.56 -2.78 -21.99
C ASP A 149 -17.51 -1.75 -21.36
N ALA A 150 -18.57 -2.21 -20.70
CA ALA A 150 -19.51 -1.32 -20.01
C ALA A 150 -18.86 -0.65 -18.78
N VAL A 151 -17.94 -1.34 -18.08
CA VAL A 151 -17.20 -0.79 -16.94
C VAL A 151 -16.41 0.46 -17.34
N VAL A 152 -15.82 0.45 -18.54
CA VAL A 152 -14.97 1.54 -19.03
C VAL A 152 -15.68 2.47 -20.02
N ALA A 153 -16.98 2.29 -20.25
CA ALA A 153 -17.75 3.06 -21.21
C ALA A 153 -17.72 4.57 -20.90
N GLY A 154 -17.37 5.39 -21.89
CA GLY A 154 -17.30 6.84 -21.74
C GLY A 154 -16.09 7.37 -20.99
N ALA A 155 -15.10 6.53 -20.66
CA ALA A 155 -13.82 6.99 -20.13
C ALA A 155 -13.06 7.83 -21.18
N ALA A 156 -12.49 8.95 -20.78
CA ALA A 156 -11.86 9.92 -21.69
C ALA A 156 -10.45 9.51 -22.14
N ASN A 157 -9.75 8.67 -21.37
CA ASN A 157 -8.36 8.27 -21.60
C ASN A 157 -8.03 6.96 -20.86
N ASP A 158 -6.82 6.42 -21.06
CA ASP A 158 -6.45 5.12 -20.50
C ASP A 158 -6.31 5.17 -18.97
N THR A 159 -5.97 6.34 -18.41
CA THR A 159 -5.95 6.55 -16.95
C THR A 159 -7.33 6.32 -16.35
N GLU A 160 -8.38 6.89 -16.95
CA GLU A 160 -9.75 6.73 -16.45
C GLU A 160 -10.27 5.31 -16.66
N ARG A 161 -9.94 4.67 -17.80
CA ARG A 161 -10.26 3.25 -18.04
C ARG A 161 -9.65 2.36 -16.94
N ALA A 162 -8.38 2.61 -16.61
CA ALA A 162 -7.67 1.89 -15.55
C ALA A 162 -8.29 2.12 -14.16
N LEU A 163 -8.65 3.36 -13.83
CA LEU A 163 -9.26 3.71 -12.54
C LEU A 163 -10.65 3.07 -12.36
N ARG A 164 -11.47 3.06 -13.41
CA ARG A 164 -12.79 2.40 -13.36
C ARG A 164 -12.66 0.89 -13.22
N MET A 165 -11.68 0.28 -13.90
CA MET A 165 -11.47 -1.17 -13.82
C MET A 165 -10.99 -1.61 -12.43
N VAL A 166 -10.03 -0.91 -11.82
CA VAL A 166 -9.56 -1.26 -10.46
C VAL A 166 -10.68 -1.09 -9.42
N ASN A 167 -11.53 -0.07 -9.56
CA ASN A 167 -12.71 0.11 -8.71
C ASN A 167 -13.75 -1.01 -8.91
N TRP A 168 -14.02 -1.40 -10.16
CA TRP A 168 -14.93 -2.50 -10.44
C TRP A 168 -14.46 -3.80 -9.77
N VAL A 169 -13.17 -4.16 -9.88
CA VAL A 169 -12.63 -5.35 -9.20
C VAL A 169 -12.72 -5.23 -7.68
N HIS A 170 -12.40 -4.05 -7.12
CA HIS A 170 -12.48 -3.79 -5.68
C HIS A 170 -13.87 -4.12 -5.10
N GLN A 171 -14.94 -3.89 -5.86
CA GLN A 171 -16.32 -4.12 -5.45
C GLN A 171 -16.78 -5.59 -5.54
N GLN A 172 -15.99 -6.48 -6.12
CA GLN A 172 -16.41 -7.87 -6.36
C GLN A 172 -16.42 -8.72 -5.08
N TRP A 173 -15.57 -8.41 -4.10
CA TRP A 173 -15.54 -9.08 -2.80
C TRP A 173 -14.90 -8.20 -1.73
N ASN A 174 -15.08 -8.56 -0.46
CA ASN A 174 -14.33 -7.99 0.67
C ASN A 174 -13.04 -8.79 0.91
N HIS A 175 -11.95 -8.12 1.28
CA HIS A 175 -10.67 -8.78 1.49
C HIS A 175 -10.70 -9.81 2.64
N ASN A 176 -10.18 -11.01 2.38
CA ASN A 176 -9.93 -12.05 3.38
C ASN A 176 -8.54 -12.67 3.16
N GLY A 177 -7.63 -12.43 4.12
CA GLY A 177 -6.22 -12.84 4.07
C GLY A 177 -5.96 -14.35 4.09
N MET A 178 -6.97 -15.16 4.41
CA MET A 178 -6.83 -16.59 4.70
C MET A 178 -7.41 -17.51 3.63
N ASN A 179 -8.11 -16.97 2.63
CA ASN A 179 -8.87 -17.77 1.67
C ASN A 179 -8.22 -17.75 0.29
N GLU A 180 -8.28 -18.88 -0.42
CA GLU A 180 -7.71 -19.08 -1.75
C GLU A 180 -8.76 -19.60 -2.73
N PRO A 181 -8.68 -19.23 -4.02
CA PRO A 181 -9.59 -19.76 -5.03
C PRO A 181 -9.22 -21.22 -5.38
N SER A 182 -10.17 -21.98 -5.94
CA SER A 182 -9.84 -23.33 -6.42
C SER A 182 -8.85 -23.35 -7.59
N LYS A 183 -8.81 -22.26 -8.37
CA LYS A 183 -7.80 -22.01 -9.41
C LYS A 183 -7.38 -20.54 -9.40
N PRO A 184 -6.08 -20.24 -9.59
CA PRO A 184 -5.56 -18.87 -9.53
C PRO A 184 -5.73 -18.13 -10.86
N ASP A 185 -6.95 -18.13 -11.42
CA ASP A 185 -7.33 -17.45 -12.67
C ASP A 185 -8.56 -16.55 -12.47
N ALA A 186 -8.66 -15.49 -13.27
CA ALA A 186 -9.67 -14.46 -13.07
C ALA A 186 -11.12 -14.94 -13.23
N LEU A 187 -11.39 -15.87 -14.15
CA LEU A 187 -12.73 -16.42 -14.36
C LEU A 187 -13.19 -17.22 -13.13
N THR A 188 -12.31 -18.09 -12.61
CA THR A 188 -12.59 -18.87 -11.41
C THR A 188 -12.76 -17.98 -10.18
N ILE A 189 -11.85 -17.02 -9.98
CA ILE A 189 -11.90 -16.09 -8.83
C ILE A 189 -13.22 -15.32 -8.83
N LEU A 190 -13.60 -14.72 -9.96
CA LEU A 190 -14.83 -13.93 -10.05
C LEU A 190 -16.10 -14.79 -9.87
N ALA A 191 -16.11 -16.01 -10.42
CA ALA A 191 -17.24 -16.93 -10.25
C ALA A 191 -17.41 -17.34 -8.78
N GLU A 192 -16.31 -17.64 -8.09
CA GLU A 192 -16.34 -17.98 -6.67
C GLU A 192 -16.64 -16.78 -5.77
N ALA A 193 -16.16 -15.59 -6.13
CA ALA A 193 -16.51 -14.35 -5.43
C ALA A 193 -18.02 -14.07 -5.50
N LYS A 194 -18.61 -14.24 -6.69
CA LYS A 194 -20.07 -14.16 -6.89
C LYS A 194 -20.84 -15.21 -6.08
N ALA A 195 -20.24 -16.36 -5.82
CA ALA A 195 -20.79 -17.40 -4.94
C ALA A 195 -20.56 -17.11 -3.44
N GLY A 196 -20.01 -15.95 -3.09
CA GLY A 196 -19.84 -15.47 -1.72
C GLY A 196 -18.45 -15.69 -1.13
N LYS A 197 -17.49 -16.25 -1.89
CA LYS A 197 -16.10 -16.32 -1.42
C LYS A 197 -15.46 -14.94 -1.38
N GLN A 198 -14.48 -14.81 -0.51
CA GLN A 198 -13.66 -13.62 -0.31
C GLN A 198 -12.20 -13.99 -0.50
N PHE A 199 -11.34 -13.08 -0.96
CA PHE A 199 -9.96 -13.41 -1.31
C PHE A 199 -8.96 -12.35 -0.87
N ARG A 200 -7.68 -12.67 -1.07
CA ARG A 200 -6.53 -11.89 -0.61
C ARG A 200 -6.13 -10.86 -1.67
N CYS A 201 -5.11 -10.08 -1.35
CA CYS A 201 -4.43 -9.18 -2.28
C CYS A 201 -4.03 -9.84 -3.61
N VAL A 202 -3.58 -11.10 -3.57
CA VAL A 202 -3.13 -11.86 -4.75
C VAL A 202 -4.23 -11.94 -5.81
N GLU A 203 -5.46 -12.21 -5.39
CA GLU A 203 -6.59 -12.37 -6.28
C GLU A 203 -7.07 -11.02 -6.85
N TYR A 204 -7.02 -9.93 -6.07
CA TYR A 204 -7.30 -8.58 -6.59
C TYR A 204 -6.31 -8.19 -7.69
N GLY A 205 -5.01 -8.42 -7.46
CA GLY A 205 -3.98 -8.19 -8.47
C GLY A 205 -4.15 -9.07 -9.71
N THR A 206 -4.56 -10.33 -9.54
CA THR A 206 -4.77 -11.29 -10.64
C THR A 206 -5.96 -10.88 -11.51
N VAL A 207 -7.12 -10.62 -10.90
CA VAL A 207 -8.34 -10.27 -11.64
C VAL A 207 -8.18 -8.91 -12.32
N THR A 208 -7.63 -7.91 -11.64
CA THR A 208 -7.48 -6.57 -12.25
C THR A 208 -6.53 -6.60 -13.43
N ALA A 209 -5.40 -7.34 -13.34
CA ALA A 209 -4.47 -7.46 -14.46
C ALA A 209 -5.13 -8.16 -15.66
N ALA A 210 -5.83 -9.28 -15.43
CA ALA A 210 -6.53 -10.00 -16.49
C ALA A 210 -7.64 -9.15 -17.14
N ALA A 211 -8.42 -8.42 -16.34
CA ALA A 211 -9.49 -7.56 -16.84
C ALA A 211 -8.97 -6.39 -17.68
N LEU A 212 -7.85 -5.78 -17.29
CA LEU A 212 -7.17 -4.75 -18.07
C LEU A 212 -6.60 -5.31 -19.38
N ASN A 213 -5.93 -6.47 -19.31
CA ASN A 213 -5.43 -7.17 -20.49
C ASN A 213 -6.59 -7.51 -21.47
N ALA A 214 -7.76 -7.91 -20.96
CA ALA A 214 -8.94 -8.23 -21.77
C ALA A 214 -9.51 -7.04 -22.56
N ILE A 215 -9.37 -5.82 -22.04
CA ILE A 215 -9.77 -4.58 -22.74
C ILE A 215 -8.61 -3.93 -23.52
N GLY A 216 -7.50 -4.65 -23.66
CA GLY A 216 -6.35 -4.24 -24.46
C GLY A 216 -5.39 -3.25 -23.77
N LEU A 217 -5.45 -3.11 -22.44
CA LEU A 217 -4.45 -2.38 -21.66
C LEU A 217 -3.45 -3.36 -21.05
N PRO A 218 -2.17 -3.37 -21.50
CA PRO A 218 -1.19 -4.32 -20.99
C PRO A 218 -1.01 -4.15 -19.49
N ALA A 219 -1.23 -5.22 -18.74
CA ALA A 219 -1.10 -5.22 -17.30
C ALA A 219 -0.31 -6.44 -16.81
N ARG A 220 0.33 -6.29 -15.66
CA ARG A 220 1.12 -7.33 -15.01
C ARG A 220 0.93 -7.26 -13.51
N ARG A 221 0.96 -8.42 -12.85
CA ARG A 221 1.05 -8.45 -11.39
C ARG A 221 2.40 -7.95 -10.92
N LEU A 222 2.40 -7.29 -9.76
CA LEU A 222 3.57 -6.80 -9.07
C LEU A 222 3.55 -7.34 -7.64
N GLY A 223 4.59 -8.10 -7.28
CA GLY A 223 4.88 -8.48 -5.91
C GLY A 223 5.65 -7.39 -5.21
N LEU A 224 5.18 -6.97 -4.04
CA LEU A 224 5.86 -6.07 -3.13
C LEU A 224 6.34 -6.85 -1.90
N LYS A 225 7.52 -6.52 -1.37
CA LYS A 225 8.08 -7.19 -0.19
C LYS A 225 8.80 -6.19 0.71
N MET A 226 8.68 -6.42 2.02
CA MET A 226 9.38 -5.63 3.02
C MET A 226 10.89 -5.83 2.97
N LYS A 227 11.64 -4.88 3.53
CA LYS A 227 13.10 -5.03 3.74
C LYS A 227 13.44 -6.29 4.56
N GLU A 228 12.66 -6.53 5.61
CA GLU A 228 12.82 -7.64 6.56
C GLU A 228 12.09 -8.93 6.11
N VAL A 229 11.96 -9.14 4.79
CA VAL A 229 11.18 -10.24 4.22
C VAL A 229 11.66 -11.64 4.64
N GLU A 230 12.94 -11.78 4.97
CA GLU A 230 13.51 -13.07 5.38
C GLU A 230 13.19 -13.43 6.83
N THR A 231 12.95 -12.44 7.70
CA THR A 231 12.78 -12.61 9.14
C THR A 231 11.35 -12.38 9.63
N THR A 232 10.52 -11.70 8.82
CA THR A 232 9.11 -11.44 9.12
C THR A 232 8.30 -12.74 8.97
N GLN A 233 7.67 -13.22 10.04
CA GLN A 233 6.98 -14.52 10.03
C GLN A 233 5.71 -14.52 9.16
N TYR A 234 4.94 -13.43 9.16
CA TYR A 234 3.67 -13.30 8.42
C TYR A 234 3.51 -11.92 7.80
N GLY A 235 2.85 -11.86 6.64
CA GLY A 235 2.47 -10.60 6.00
C GLY A 235 3.67 -9.80 5.46
N ALA A 236 4.77 -10.47 5.10
CA ALA A 236 6.00 -9.81 4.63
C ALA A 236 5.93 -9.33 3.17
N GLY A 237 4.83 -9.64 2.47
CA GLY A 237 4.57 -9.22 1.10
C GLY A 237 3.13 -8.77 0.88
N HIS A 238 2.95 -8.02 -0.19
CA HIS A 238 1.66 -7.60 -0.73
C HIS A 238 1.69 -7.78 -2.25
N VAL A 239 0.56 -8.15 -2.85
CA VAL A 239 0.47 -8.32 -4.31
C VAL A 239 -0.55 -7.34 -4.85
N LEU A 240 -0.13 -6.58 -5.86
CA LEU A 240 -0.97 -5.67 -6.62
C LEU A 240 -0.60 -5.76 -8.10
N LEU A 241 -0.85 -4.72 -8.89
CA LEU A 241 -0.53 -4.73 -10.31
C LEU A 241 0.07 -3.41 -10.81
N GLU A 242 0.64 -3.47 -12.00
CA GLU A 242 0.92 -2.32 -12.83
C GLU A 242 0.25 -2.47 -14.19
N VAL A 243 -0.23 -1.36 -14.74
CA VAL A 243 -0.77 -1.24 -16.09
C VAL A 243 0.11 -0.30 -16.90
N TYR A 244 0.40 -0.66 -18.14
CA TYR A 244 1.00 0.25 -19.09
C TYR A 244 -0.10 1.08 -19.73
N LEU A 245 -0.04 2.40 -19.60
CA LEU A 245 -0.95 3.34 -20.24
C LEU A 245 -0.33 3.81 -21.57
N PRO A 246 -0.86 3.38 -22.73
CA PRO A 246 -0.31 3.74 -24.04
C PRO A 246 -0.28 5.25 -24.32
N ASP A 247 -1.32 5.98 -23.90
CA ASP A 247 -1.42 7.43 -24.04
C ASP A 247 -0.29 8.19 -23.31
N LEU A 248 0.12 7.71 -22.13
CA LEU A 248 1.22 8.26 -21.33
C LEU A 248 2.57 7.58 -21.60
N LYS A 249 2.58 6.48 -22.34
CA LYS A 249 3.74 5.59 -22.57
C LYS A 249 4.42 5.16 -21.27
N LYS A 250 3.63 4.81 -20.25
CA LYS A 250 4.11 4.69 -18.87
C LYS A 250 3.47 3.52 -18.12
N TRP A 251 4.26 2.81 -17.32
CA TRP A 251 3.74 1.90 -16.29
C TRP A 251 3.17 2.68 -15.10
N VAL A 252 2.03 2.23 -14.59
CA VAL A 252 1.27 2.85 -13.50
C VAL A 252 0.83 1.78 -12.53
N MET A 253 1.04 2.02 -11.24
CA MET A 253 0.62 1.15 -10.14
C MET A 253 -0.88 1.31 -9.88
N LEU A 254 -1.55 0.16 -9.69
CA LEU A 254 -2.94 0.08 -9.21
C LEU A 254 -3.01 -0.93 -8.08
N ASP A 255 -3.90 -0.69 -7.11
CA ASP A 255 -4.18 -1.63 -6.02
C ASP A 255 -5.67 -1.95 -5.94
N GLY A 256 -6.04 -3.14 -6.44
CA GLY A 256 -7.42 -3.60 -6.45
C GLY A 256 -8.00 -3.88 -5.05
N GLN A 257 -7.16 -4.15 -4.06
CA GLN A 257 -7.64 -4.35 -2.69
C GLN A 257 -8.18 -3.04 -2.09
N PHE A 258 -7.56 -1.91 -2.44
CA PHE A 258 -7.86 -0.61 -1.85
C PHE A 258 -8.54 0.37 -2.82
N ASP A 259 -8.74 0.00 -4.08
CA ASP A 259 -9.17 0.91 -5.15
C ASP A 259 -8.28 2.17 -5.21
N VAL A 260 -6.98 1.96 -5.48
CA VAL A 260 -5.98 3.03 -5.43
C VAL A 260 -5.19 3.13 -6.73
N MET A 261 -5.01 4.37 -7.18
CA MET A 261 -4.00 4.81 -8.14
C MET A 261 -3.21 6.00 -7.55
N PRO A 262 -1.89 5.85 -7.27
CA PRO A 262 -1.06 6.97 -6.83
C PRO A 262 -0.79 7.96 -7.96
N VAL A 263 -0.87 9.26 -7.67
CA VAL A 263 -0.72 10.33 -8.66
C VAL A 263 0.11 11.48 -8.09
N LEU A 264 1.01 12.05 -8.90
CA LEU A 264 1.73 13.28 -8.56
C LEU A 264 1.55 14.30 -9.67
N ASN A 265 1.07 15.50 -9.32
CA ASN A 265 0.83 16.59 -10.28
C ASN A 265 0.02 16.12 -11.50
N ASN A 266 -1.08 15.40 -11.26
CA ASN A 266 -1.94 14.78 -12.26
C ASN A 266 -1.35 13.64 -13.12
N VAL A 267 -0.12 13.20 -12.85
CA VAL A 267 0.51 12.07 -13.54
C VAL A 267 0.47 10.82 -12.65
N PRO A 268 -0.18 9.72 -13.07
CA PRO A 268 -0.14 8.46 -12.35
C PRO A 268 1.26 7.87 -12.28
N LEU A 269 1.57 7.19 -11.18
CA LEU A 269 2.92 6.73 -10.84
C LEU A 269 3.04 5.22 -10.91
N ASN A 270 4.22 4.71 -11.30
CA ASN A 270 4.58 3.33 -10.98
C ASN A 270 5.00 3.19 -9.50
N ALA A 271 5.24 1.96 -9.05
CA ALA A 271 5.53 1.70 -7.63
C ALA A 271 6.84 2.35 -7.14
N VAL A 272 7.89 2.40 -7.97
CA VAL A 272 9.16 3.06 -7.61
C VAL A 272 8.99 4.57 -7.50
N GLU A 273 8.26 5.19 -8.42
CA GLU A 273 7.96 6.61 -8.40
C GLU A 273 7.04 6.98 -7.24
N PHE A 274 6.05 6.14 -6.92
CA PHE A 274 5.20 6.31 -5.74
C PHE A 274 6.03 6.30 -4.46
N GLN A 275 6.93 5.33 -4.31
CA GLN A 275 7.88 5.27 -3.19
C GLN A 275 8.72 6.55 -3.09
N GLN A 276 9.23 7.06 -4.21
CA GLN A 276 9.99 8.32 -4.24
C GLN A 276 9.13 9.54 -3.90
N ALA A 277 7.89 9.57 -4.37
CA ALA A 277 6.94 10.66 -4.15
C ALA A 277 6.49 10.73 -2.68
N ILE A 278 6.35 9.58 -2.00
CA ILE A 278 6.07 9.54 -0.56
C ILE A 278 7.17 10.27 0.22
N ALA A 279 8.44 10.01 -0.11
CA ALA A 279 9.57 10.61 0.57
C ALA A 279 9.81 12.09 0.23
N ASN A 280 9.66 12.47 -1.05
CA ASN A 280 10.11 13.79 -1.51
C ASN A 280 8.97 14.77 -1.83
N ASN A 281 7.76 14.28 -2.03
CA ASN A 281 6.65 15.06 -2.57
C ASN A 281 5.33 14.79 -1.85
N TYR A 282 5.38 14.35 -0.58
CA TYR A 282 4.20 13.93 0.17
C TYR A 282 3.02 14.90 0.06
N ASN A 283 3.24 16.21 0.17
CA ASN A 283 2.15 17.20 0.15
C ASN A 283 1.43 17.30 -1.20
N LYS A 284 2.11 17.00 -2.32
CA LYS A 284 1.56 17.03 -3.69
C LYS A 284 1.09 15.66 -4.19
N LEU A 285 1.44 14.60 -3.47
CA LEU A 285 1.04 13.24 -3.78
C LEU A 285 -0.46 13.07 -3.52
N GLU A 286 -1.16 12.44 -4.45
CA GLU A 286 -2.58 12.11 -4.37
C GLU A 286 -2.74 10.59 -4.41
N ILE A 287 -3.74 10.10 -3.69
CA ILE A 287 -4.25 8.73 -3.80
C ILE A 287 -5.61 8.87 -4.48
N ARG A 288 -5.66 8.62 -5.79
CA ARG A 288 -6.93 8.62 -6.53
C ARG A 288 -7.65 7.31 -6.29
N SER A 289 -8.91 7.41 -5.91
CA SER A 289 -9.79 6.30 -5.53
C SER A 289 -11.22 6.71 -5.80
N LEU A 290 -12.02 5.82 -6.38
CA LEU A 290 -13.45 6.04 -6.57
C LEU A 290 -14.27 5.64 -5.34
N SER A 291 -13.69 4.82 -4.44
CA SER A 291 -14.25 4.46 -3.14
C SER A 291 -13.86 5.41 -1.99
N GLY A 292 -12.94 6.37 -2.24
CA GLY A 292 -12.55 7.40 -1.28
C GLY A 292 -11.47 6.97 -0.28
N THR A 293 -10.55 6.10 -0.68
CA THR A 293 -9.46 5.63 0.18
C THR A 293 -8.59 6.76 0.74
N SER A 294 -8.38 6.75 2.07
CA SER A 294 -7.54 7.75 2.75
C SER A 294 -6.07 7.63 2.32
N LYS A 295 -5.48 8.77 1.97
CA LYS A 295 -4.08 8.88 1.62
C LYS A 295 -3.15 8.50 2.77
N THR A 296 -3.37 9.04 3.97
CA THR A 296 -2.47 8.74 5.10
C THR A 296 -2.59 7.29 5.54
N GLN A 297 -3.81 6.74 5.62
CA GLN A 297 -3.99 5.33 5.98
C GLN A 297 -3.35 4.39 4.96
N TYR A 298 -3.59 4.62 3.67
CA TYR A 298 -3.01 3.79 2.62
C TYR A 298 -1.48 3.87 2.61
N ILE A 299 -0.89 5.08 2.65
CA ILE A 299 0.56 5.24 2.66
C ILE A 299 1.19 4.57 3.89
N ASN A 300 0.60 4.71 5.09
CA ASN A 300 1.13 4.05 6.29
C ASN A 300 1.16 2.53 6.16
N TRP A 301 0.14 1.98 5.49
CA TRP A 301 -0.01 0.55 5.30
C TRP A 301 0.91 0.01 4.21
N ILE A 302 0.97 0.67 3.04
CA ILE A 302 1.70 0.18 1.86
C ILE A 302 3.21 0.43 1.94
N TYR A 303 3.64 1.51 2.61
CA TYR A 303 5.03 1.96 2.58
C TYR A 303 6.06 0.89 2.99
N PRO A 304 5.84 0.07 4.04
CA PRO A 304 6.77 -1.00 4.41
C PRO A 304 7.04 -2.00 3.29
N TYR A 305 6.08 -2.20 2.37
CA TYR A 305 6.19 -3.14 1.25
C TYR A 305 6.92 -2.57 0.04
N LEU A 306 7.08 -1.25 -0.06
CA LEU A 306 7.72 -0.57 -1.20
C LEU A 306 9.26 -0.65 -1.14
N TYR A 307 9.80 -1.84 -0.90
CA TYR A 307 11.25 -2.07 -0.80
C TYR A 307 11.78 -2.99 -1.92
N TYR A 308 11.29 -4.23 -2.00
CA TYR A 308 11.56 -5.11 -3.15
C TYR A 308 10.33 -5.25 -4.02
N PHE A 309 10.55 -5.29 -5.34
CA PHE A 309 9.50 -5.32 -6.35
C PHE A 309 9.77 -6.49 -7.29
N ASP A 310 8.86 -7.42 -7.49
CA ASP A 310 9.05 -8.50 -8.46
C ASP A 310 7.90 -8.65 -9.46
N VAL A 311 8.28 -8.91 -10.71
CA VAL A 311 7.38 -9.17 -11.83
C VAL A 311 7.81 -10.46 -12.54
N LYS A 312 6.85 -11.17 -13.14
CA LYS A 312 7.17 -12.35 -13.94
C LYS A 312 7.78 -11.94 -15.28
N PHE A 313 8.66 -12.77 -15.83
CA PHE A 313 9.15 -12.60 -17.21
C PHE A 313 8.06 -12.85 -18.25
N ASP A 314 7.08 -13.70 -17.94
CA ASP A 314 5.93 -14.01 -18.79
C ASP A 314 4.64 -13.56 -18.10
N ASN A 315 4.03 -12.51 -18.65
CA ASN A 315 2.81 -11.86 -18.15
C ASN A 315 1.61 -12.10 -19.09
N ARG A 316 1.64 -13.15 -19.92
CA ARG A 316 0.47 -13.54 -20.73
C ARG A 316 -0.66 -14.09 -19.85
N GLU A 317 -1.90 -14.05 -20.31
CA GLU A 317 -3.05 -14.55 -19.54
C GLU A 317 -3.57 -15.88 -20.09
N GLY A 318 -4.18 -16.70 -19.22
CA GLY A 318 -4.74 -18.01 -19.59
C GLY A 318 -4.11 -19.21 -18.88
N ILE A 319 -4.78 -20.35 -19.02
CA ILE A 319 -4.44 -21.63 -18.38
C ILE A 319 -3.52 -22.45 -19.31
N ALA A 320 -2.59 -23.22 -18.71
CA ALA A 320 -1.72 -24.18 -19.42
C ALA A 320 -0.71 -23.59 -20.42
N LEU A 321 -0.29 -22.33 -20.23
CA LEU A 321 0.80 -21.76 -21.00
C LEU A 321 2.16 -22.29 -20.52
N ASP A 322 2.99 -22.75 -21.46
CA ASP A 322 4.44 -22.88 -21.19
C ASP A 322 5.01 -21.47 -21.01
N ARG A 323 5.44 -21.18 -19.78
CA ARG A 323 5.85 -19.84 -19.36
C ARG A 323 7.31 -19.63 -19.68
N LYS A 324 7.61 -18.55 -20.39
CA LYS A 324 9.00 -18.16 -20.68
C LYS A 324 9.75 -17.88 -19.37
N LYS A 325 10.91 -18.51 -19.23
CA LYS A 325 11.86 -18.32 -18.13
C LYS A 325 13.17 -17.76 -18.67
N ILE A 326 13.96 -17.11 -17.82
CA ILE A 326 15.33 -16.69 -18.12
C ILE A 326 16.26 -17.43 -17.17
N ASP A 327 17.14 -18.27 -17.72
CA ASP A 327 18.02 -19.19 -16.96
C ASP A 327 17.26 -20.00 -15.89
N GLY A 328 16.09 -20.52 -16.25
CA GLY A 328 15.22 -21.28 -15.35
C GLY A 328 14.48 -20.45 -14.29
N LYS A 329 14.70 -19.12 -14.21
CA LYS A 329 14.02 -18.21 -13.28
C LYS A 329 12.77 -17.62 -13.91
N GLN A 330 11.72 -17.45 -13.09
CA GLN A 330 10.40 -17.01 -13.54
C GLN A 330 10.18 -15.51 -13.38
N SER A 331 10.90 -14.88 -12.47
CA SER A 331 10.68 -13.47 -12.10
C SER A 331 11.97 -12.67 -12.10
N LEU A 332 11.82 -11.36 -12.31
CA LEU A 332 12.85 -10.36 -12.04
C LEU A 332 12.43 -9.59 -10.79
N MET A 333 13.34 -9.50 -9.82
CA MET A 333 13.18 -8.66 -8.63
C MET A 333 14.07 -7.43 -8.74
N LEU A 334 13.45 -6.25 -8.64
CA LEU A 334 14.12 -4.97 -8.49
C LEU A 334 14.39 -4.71 -7.00
N LEU A 335 15.64 -4.34 -6.70
CA LEU A 335 16.09 -3.99 -5.35
C LEU A 335 16.72 -2.59 -5.33
N PRO A 336 16.67 -1.89 -4.18
CA PRO A 336 17.45 -0.67 -3.99
C PRO A 336 18.95 -0.94 -4.13
N VAL A 337 19.70 0.06 -4.58
CA VAL A 337 21.17 -0.01 -4.65
C VAL A 337 21.75 -0.27 -3.27
N GLY A 338 22.58 -1.32 -3.16
CA GLY A 338 23.19 -1.75 -1.89
C GLY A 338 22.31 -2.64 -1.02
N ALA A 339 21.07 -2.94 -1.44
CA ALA A 339 20.25 -3.91 -0.72
C ALA A 339 20.77 -5.35 -0.90
N LYS A 340 20.56 -6.17 0.12
CA LYS A 340 20.80 -7.62 0.05
C LYS A 340 19.79 -8.25 -0.91
N GLU A 341 20.22 -9.22 -1.71
CA GLU A 341 19.30 -10.09 -2.44
C GLU A 341 18.61 -11.05 -1.46
N PRO A 342 17.28 -10.96 -1.25
CA PRO A 342 16.59 -11.85 -0.34
C PRO A 342 16.58 -13.27 -0.92
N LYS A 343 16.84 -14.27 -0.09
CA LYS A 343 16.92 -15.69 -0.49
C LYS A 343 15.76 -16.50 0.05
N VAL A 344 15.06 -15.99 1.06
CA VAL A 344 13.91 -16.65 1.68
C VAL A 344 12.78 -15.65 1.92
N PHE A 345 11.54 -16.08 1.72
CA PHE A 345 10.33 -15.35 2.00
C PHE A 345 9.65 -15.93 3.24
N GLN A 346 9.45 -15.06 4.24
CA GLN A 346 8.84 -15.39 5.53
C GLN A 346 9.48 -16.61 6.20
N ILE A 347 10.80 -16.57 6.39
CA ILE A 347 11.61 -17.58 7.11
C ILE A 347 11.72 -18.95 6.41
N VAL A 348 10.70 -19.36 5.64
CA VAL A 348 10.58 -20.76 5.18
C VAL A 348 10.56 -20.94 3.68
N ASN A 349 10.09 -19.97 2.88
CA ASN A 349 9.86 -20.18 1.43
C ASN A 349 11.07 -19.71 0.60
N PRO A 350 11.82 -20.59 -0.10
CA PRO A 350 12.95 -20.15 -0.91
C PRO A 350 12.54 -19.19 -2.04
N LEU A 351 13.35 -18.15 -2.27
CA LEU A 351 13.23 -17.21 -3.39
C LEU A 351 14.16 -17.59 -4.55
N ASP A 352 14.27 -18.88 -4.84
CA ASP A 352 15.14 -19.42 -5.88
C ASP A 352 14.59 -19.22 -7.29
N TYR A 353 13.41 -18.63 -7.46
CA TYR A 353 12.76 -18.38 -8.74
C TYR A 353 13.04 -16.99 -9.33
N CYS A 354 13.79 -16.14 -8.61
CA CYS A 354 14.08 -14.75 -9.01
C CYS A 354 15.48 -14.57 -9.61
N LYS A 355 15.57 -13.73 -10.65
CA LYS A 355 16.76 -12.93 -10.97
C LYS A 355 16.66 -11.59 -10.24
N TYR A 356 17.79 -10.91 -10.07
CA TYR A 356 17.87 -9.64 -9.35
C TYR A 356 18.43 -8.53 -10.26
N THR A 357 17.90 -7.32 -10.12
CA THR A 357 18.44 -6.12 -10.76
C THR A 357 18.28 -4.91 -9.84
N THR A 358 19.15 -3.92 -9.97
CA THR A 358 18.93 -2.59 -9.37
C THR A 358 18.45 -1.56 -10.39
N SER A 359 18.34 -1.94 -11.67
CA SER A 359 18.07 -1.05 -12.78
C SER A 359 16.58 -0.87 -13.04
N VAL A 360 16.10 0.38 -12.96
CA VAL A 360 14.71 0.68 -13.37
C VAL A 360 14.51 0.49 -14.87
N ALA A 361 15.56 0.64 -15.69
CA ALA A 361 15.48 0.41 -17.13
C ALA A 361 15.30 -1.07 -17.46
N ASP A 362 15.85 -1.97 -16.65
CA ASP A 362 15.61 -3.40 -16.79
C ASP A 362 14.17 -3.76 -16.40
N PHE A 363 13.60 -3.09 -15.39
CA PHE A 363 12.31 -3.45 -14.80
C PHE A 363 11.09 -2.82 -15.48
N TYR A 364 11.22 -1.56 -15.92
CA TYR A 364 10.15 -0.75 -16.51
C TYR A 364 10.27 -0.63 -18.03
N GLN A 365 10.46 -1.77 -18.70
CA GLN A 365 10.45 -1.85 -20.17
C GLN A 365 9.02 -1.67 -20.69
N ALA A 366 8.83 -0.83 -21.71
CA ALA A 366 7.54 -0.75 -22.39
C ALA A 366 7.19 -2.12 -23.00
N PRO A 367 5.91 -2.54 -22.95
CA PRO A 367 5.49 -3.75 -23.64
C PRO A 367 5.64 -3.56 -25.15
N GLU A 368 6.18 -4.56 -25.83
CA GLU A 368 6.13 -4.62 -27.29
C GLU A 368 4.67 -4.88 -27.69
N MET A 369 4.00 -3.87 -28.22
CA MET A 369 2.61 -3.99 -28.69
C MET A 369 2.62 -4.42 -30.15
N SER A 370 1.92 -5.50 -30.50
CA SER A 370 1.73 -5.84 -31.91
C SER A 370 0.96 -4.72 -32.62
N THR A 371 1.48 -4.23 -33.73
CA THR A 371 0.90 -3.12 -34.51
C THR A 371 -0.28 -3.55 -35.38
N LYS A 372 -0.85 -4.74 -35.16
CA LYS A 372 -2.04 -5.17 -35.90
C LYS A 372 -3.24 -4.38 -35.39
N THR A 373 -3.56 -3.32 -36.12
CA THR A 373 -4.85 -2.62 -36.11
C THR A 373 -5.96 -3.66 -36.10
N GLY A 374 -6.58 -3.85 -34.94
CA GLY A 374 -7.79 -4.64 -34.82
C GLY A 374 -8.83 -4.02 -35.74
N THR A 375 -9.23 -4.76 -36.76
CA THR A 375 -10.47 -4.49 -37.49
C THR A 375 -11.58 -4.42 -36.45
N ALA A 376 -12.21 -3.26 -36.33
CA ALA A 376 -13.42 -3.08 -35.55
C ALA A 376 -14.39 -4.21 -35.94
N ARG A 377 -14.63 -5.16 -35.03
CA ARG A 377 -15.77 -6.07 -35.17
C ARG A 377 -17.00 -5.18 -35.01
N LYS A 378 -17.76 -5.08 -36.09
CA LYS A 378 -19.04 -4.36 -36.18
C LYS A 378 -20.07 -4.95 -35.25
#